data_AF-A0A1D7U827-F1
#
_entry.id   AF-A0A1D7U827-F1
#
_cell.length_a   1.000
_cell.length_b   1.000
_cell.length_c   1.000
_cell.angle_alpha   90.00
_cell.angle_beta   90.00
_cell.angle_gamma   90.00
#
_symmetry.space_group_name_H-M   'P 1'
#
loop_
_entity.id
_entity.type
_entity.pdbx_description
1 polymer ?
#
loop_
_entity_poly.entity_id
_entity_poly.type
_entity_poly.pdbx_seq_one_letter_code
_entity_poly.pdbx_strand_id
1 'polypeptide(L)'
;MRRLAFATLAVALPAAAFAHHGWGSYDAQNPVTLTGPIKTLEYINPHVHADIAADGKDWELTFAPPSRMQARGALQELIKVGTTITAYGYPSRVKQGEMRAEWIEVAGKRFELR
;
A
#
# COMPACT_ATOMS: atom_id res chain seq x y z
N MET A 1 -19.06 18.41 54.86
CA MET A 1 -18.20 18.41 53.66
C MET A 1 -18.09 16.98 53.12
N ARG A 2 -18.58 16.69 51.92
CA ARG A 2 -18.19 15.49 51.16
C ARG A 2 -18.39 15.79 49.67
N ARG A 3 -17.30 16.17 49.01
CA ARG A 3 -17.25 16.40 47.56
C ARG A 3 -17.25 15.03 46.88
N LEU A 4 -18.29 14.71 46.13
CA LEU A 4 -18.29 13.57 45.20
C LEU A 4 -17.52 14.00 43.96
N ALA A 5 -16.31 13.46 43.79
CA ALA A 5 -15.55 13.61 42.56
C ALA A 5 -16.11 12.62 41.53
N PHE A 6 -16.77 13.14 40.49
CA PHE A 6 -17.12 12.36 39.31
C PHE A 6 -15.85 12.11 38.48
N ALA A 7 -15.42 10.86 38.39
CA ALA A 7 -14.38 10.44 37.46
C ALA A 7 -14.98 10.36 36.06
N THR A 8 -14.55 11.23 35.15
CA THR A 8 -14.86 11.18 33.72
C THR A 8 -14.16 9.98 33.09
N LEU A 9 -14.94 8.98 32.71
CA LEU A 9 -14.47 7.84 31.93
C LEU A 9 -14.20 8.32 30.50
N ALA A 10 -12.93 8.50 30.14
CA ALA A 10 -12.54 8.79 28.77
C ALA A 10 -12.81 7.56 27.89
N VAL A 11 -13.87 7.62 27.10
CA VAL A 11 -14.16 6.61 26.07
C VAL A 11 -13.11 6.76 24.97
N ALA A 12 -12.18 5.81 24.90
CA ALA A 12 -11.26 5.71 23.78
C ALA A 12 -12.08 5.39 22.52
N LEU A 13 -12.16 6.34 21.59
CA LEU A 13 -12.70 6.10 20.27
C LEU A 13 -11.83 5.05 19.57
N PRO A 14 -12.40 3.96 19.03
CA PRO A 14 -11.62 3.04 18.22
C PRO A 14 -11.12 3.79 16.98
N ALA A 15 -9.79 3.85 16.82
CA ALA A 15 -9.18 4.27 15.57
C ALA A 15 -9.80 3.42 14.44
N ALA A 16 -10.30 4.08 13.40
CA ALA A 16 -10.96 3.42 12.28
C ALA A 16 -10.11 2.25 11.78
N ALA A 17 -10.61 1.03 11.97
CA ALA A 17 -10.00 -0.14 11.36
C ALA A 17 -10.20 -0.02 9.85
N PHE A 18 -9.12 0.15 9.09
CA PHE A 18 -9.14 0.02 7.64
C PHE A 18 -9.68 -1.38 7.31
N ALA A 19 -10.80 -1.44 6.58
CA ALA A 19 -11.32 -2.70 6.10
C ALA A 19 -10.29 -3.32 5.13
N HIS A 20 -9.63 -4.40 5.54
CA HIS A 20 -8.81 -5.21 4.63
C HIS A 20 -9.76 -6.05 3.78
N HIS A 21 -10.22 -5.49 2.66
CA HIS A 21 -10.93 -6.25 1.65
C HIS A 21 -9.95 -7.30 1.10
N GLY A 22 -10.25 -8.58 1.31
CA GLY A 22 -9.39 -9.66 0.83
C GLY A 22 -9.17 -9.60 -0.68
N TRP A 23 -8.20 -10.36 -1.18
CA TRP A 23 -7.73 -10.29 -2.58
C TRP A 23 -8.81 -10.36 -3.69
N GLY A 24 -10.01 -10.86 -3.38
CA GLY A 24 -11.15 -10.90 -4.33
C GLY A 24 -11.71 -9.52 -4.71
N SER A 25 -11.38 -8.46 -3.99
CA SER A 25 -11.74 -7.09 -4.37
C SER A 25 -10.99 -6.59 -5.61
N TYR A 26 -9.90 -7.25 -6.01
CA TYR A 26 -9.06 -6.81 -7.13
C TYR A 26 -9.44 -7.48 -8.46
N ASP A 27 -9.34 -6.71 -9.54
CA ASP A 27 -9.69 -7.17 -10.88
C ASP A 27 -8.56 -7.90 -11.60
N ALA A 28 -8.47 -9.21 -11.33
CA ALA A 28 -7.50 -10.09 -11.99
C ALA A 28 -7.70 -10.22 -13.51
N GLN A 29 -8.88 -9.89 -14.04
CA GLN A 29 -9.17 -10.02 -15.47
C GLN A 29 -8.72 -8.80 -16.29
N ASN A 30 -8.59 -7.63 -15.65
CA ASN A 30 -8.25 -6.37 -16.29
C ASN A 30 -7.05 -5.71 -15.59
N PRO A 31 -5.84 -6.30 -15.70
CA PRO A 31 -4.66 -5.73 -15.07
C PRO A 31 -4.26 -4.40 -15.71
N VAL A 32 -3.62 -3.55 -14.92
CA VAL A 32 -3.11 -2.24 -15.33
C VAL A 32 -1.59 -2.19 -15.16
N THR A 33 -0.94 -1.32 -15.94
CA THR A 33 0.48 -0.98 -15.77
C THR A 33 0.60 0.52 -15.51
N LEU A 34 1.20 0.89 -14.39
CA LEU A 34 1.36 2.28 -13.98
C LEU A 34 2.84 2.60 -13.88
N THR A 35 3.26 3.76 -14.38
CA THR A 35 4.63 4.26 -14.23
C THR A 35 4.61 5.63 -13.60
N GLY A 36 5.40 5.82 -12.54
CA GLY A 36 5.39 7.07 -11.80
C GLY A 36 6.39 7.10 -10.63
N PRO A 37 6.71 8.29 -10.13
CA PRO A 37 7.51 8.44 -8.93
C PRO A 37 6.72 8.03 -7.68
N ILE A 38 7.39 7.34 -6.76
CA ILE A 38 6.89 7.04 -5.42
C ILE A 38 6.79 8.34 -4.61
N LYS A 39 5.59 8.62 -4.08
CA LYS A 39 5.27 9.76 -3.22
C LYS A 39 5.38 9.40 -1.74
N THR A 40 4.88 8.23 -1.38
CA THR A 40 4.91 7.70 -0.01
C THR A 40 5.38 6.25 -0.06
N LEU A 41 6.01 5.78 1.01
CA LEU A 41 6.39 4.38 1.15
C LEU A 41 6.25 3.94 2.60
N GLU A 42 5.41 2.95 2.83
CA GLU A 42 5.27 2.24 4.10
C GLU A 42 5.83 0.83 3.95
N TYR A 43 7.13 0.66 4.21
CA TYR A 43 7.81 -0.64 4.12
C TYR A 43 7.69 -1.42 5.44
N ILE A 44 6.45 -1.74 5.83
CA ILE A 44 6.14 -2.40 7.11
C ILE A 44 5.17 -3.57 6.92
N ASN A 45 4.99 -4.40 7.95
CA ASN A 45 3.98 -5.47 7.92
C ASN A 45 2.56 -4.89 8.05
N PRO A 46 1.52 -5.55 7.50
CA PRO A 46 1.54 -6.86 6.82
C PRO A 46 1.90 -6.81 5.33
N HIS A 47 1.79 -5.64 4.69
CA HIS A 47 2.09 -5.43 3.29
C HIS A 47 2.82 -4.10 3.13
N VAL A 48 3.79 -4.05 2.22
CA VAL A 48 4.37 -2.76 1.83
C VAL A 48 3.35 -1.98 1.02
N HIS A 49 3.16 -0.70 1.34
CA HIS A 49 2.29 0.20 0.58
C HIS A 49 3.09 1.37 0.01
N ALA A 50 2.69 1.86 -1.16
CA ALA A 50 3.27 3.05 -1.76
C ALA A 50 2.23 3.83 -2.54
N ASP A 51 2.25 5.16 -2.44
CA ASP A 51 1.54 6.02 -3.39
C ASP A 51 2.46 6.39 -4.54
N ILE A 52 1.94 6.38 -5.77
CA ILE A 52 2.65 6.90 -6.96
C ILE A 52 1.80 7.93 -7.70
N ALA A 53 2.44 8.86 -8.41
CA ALA A 53 1.75 9.70 -9.38
C ALA A 53 1.82 9.07 -10.78
N ALA A 54 0.69 8.60 -11.30
CA ALA A 54 0.59 7.97 -12.62
C ALA A 54 -0.72 8.36 -13.30
N ASP A 55 -0.69 8.54 -14.63
CA ASP A 55 -1.85 8.92 -15.45
C ASP A 55 -2.60 10.17 -14.95
N GLY A 56 -1.85 11.16 -14.46
CA GLY A 56 -2.40 12.44 -14.00
C GLY A 56 -3.11 12.40 -12.64
N LYS A 57 -3.03 11.28 -11.90
CA LYS A 57 -3.59 11.15 -10.55
C LYS A 57 -2.69 10.33 -9.63
N ASP A 58 -3.08 10.26 -8.37
CA ASP A 58 -2.39 9.44 -7.37
C ASP A 58 -2.99 8.04 -7.32
N TRP A 59 -2.11 7.05 -7.20
CA TRP A 59 -2.44 5.64 -7.10
C TRP A 59 -1.83 5.03 -5.85
N GLU A 60 -2.64 4.32 -5.08
CA GLU A 60 -2.22 3.53 -3.93
C GLU A 60 -1.92 2.09 -4.36
N LEU A 61 -0.69 1.65 -4.11
CA LEU A 61 -0.20 0.34 -4.49
C LEU A 61 0.00 -0.51 -3.24
N THR A 62 -0.64 -1.68 -3.21
CA THR A 62 -0.35 -2.74 -2.24
C THR A 62 0.66 -3.73 -2.83
N PHE A 63 1.80 -3.90 -2.17
CA PHE A 63 2.87 -4.84 -2.55
C PHE A 63 2.83 -6.13 -1.71
N ALA A 64 3.87 -6.95 -1.82
CA ALA A 64 4.06 -8.10 -0.96
C ALA A 64 4.42 -7.71 0.48
N PRO A 65 4.31 -8.64 1.45
CA PRO A 65 4.87 -8.43 2.78
C PRO A 65 6.38 -8.13 2.72
N PRO A 66 6.93 -7.34 3.66
CA PRO A 66 8.35 -6.98 3.70
C PRO A 66 9.30 -8.18 3.55
N SER A 67 8.98 -9.31 4.19
CA SER A 67 9.80 -10.53 4.11
C SER A 67 9.93 -11.07 2.68
N ARG A 68 8.85 -11.03 1.88
CA ARG A 68 8.90 -11.46 0.47
C ARG A 68 9.60 -10.42 -0.39
N MET A 69 9.34 -9.13 -0.16
CA MET A 69 10.04 -8.05 -0.86
C MET A 69 11.56 -8.20 -0.69
N GLN A 70 12.02 -8.40 0.55
CA GLN A 70 13.42 -8.64 0.89
C GLN A 70 13.96 -9.92 0.25
N ALA A 71 13.26 -11.05 0.40
CA ALA A 71 13.68 -12.32 -0.17
C ALA A 71 13.84 -12.30 -1.69
N ARG A 72 13.14 -11.38 -2.38
CA ARG A 72 13.20 -11.21 -3.82
C ARG A 72 14.05 -10.03 -4.27
N GLY A 73 14.69 -9.34 -3.33
CA GLY A 73 15.61 -8.24 -3.59
C GLY A 73 14.96 -6.89 -3.90
N ALA A 74 13.63 -6.76 -3.71
CA ALA A 74 12.93 -5.48 -3.77
C ALA A 74 13.10 -4.73 -2.42
N LEU A 75 14.33 -4.32 -2.15
CA LEU A 75 14.73 -3.70 -0.88
C LEU A 75 14.20 -2.26 -0.77
N GLN A 76 13.97 -1.80 0.45
CA GLN A 76 13.38 -0.47 0.72
C GLN A 76 14.18 0.67 0.08
N GLU A 77 15.51 0.57 0.08
CA GLU A 77 16.41 1.56 -0.51
C GLU A 77 16.29 1.69 -2.03
N LEU A 78 15.82 0.63 -2.71
CA LEU A 78 15.59 0.64 -4.14
C LEU A 78 14.28 1.34 -4.50
N ILE A 79 13.27 1.30 -3.63
CA ILE A 79 11.93 1.83 -3.87
C ILE A 79 11.58 3.00 -2.94
N LYS A 80 12.58 3.79 -2.53
CA LYS A 80 12.37 4.98 -1.71
C LYS A 80 11.54 6.06 -2.41
N VAL A 81 10.98 6.98 -1.63
CA VAL A 81 10.29 8.18 -2.13
C VAL A 81 11.17 8.91 -3.16
N GLY A 82 10.54 9.31 -4.28
CA GLY A 82 11.18 9.92 -5.44
C GLY A 82 11.66 8.93 -6.50
N THR A 83 11.77 7.64 -6.19
CA THR A 83 12.11 6.62 -7.20
C THR A 83 10.94 6.43 -8.16
N THR A 84 11.21 6.53 -9.47
CA THR A 84 10.27 6.10 -10.51
C THR A 84 10.26 4.59 -10.61
N ILE A 85 9.07 4.00 -10.51
CA ILE A 85 8.83 2.58 -10.72
C ILE A 85 7.82 2.38 -11.84
N THR A 86 7.87 1.21 -12.46
CA THR A 86 6.74 0.67 -13.24
C THR A 86 6.14 -0.48 -12.45
N ALA A 87 4.84 -0.43 -12.19
CA ALA A 87 4.10 -1.45 -11.47
C ALA A 87 3.03 -2.05 -12.37
N TYR A 88 2.93 -3.37 -12.35
CA TYR A 88 1.83 -4.09 -13.00
C TYR A 88 1.04 -4.85 -11.95
N GLY A 89 -0.27 -4.86 -12.10
CA GLY A 89 -1.13 -5.64 -11.23
C GLY A 89 -2.58 -5.34 -11.45
N TYR A 90 -3.37 -5.48 -10.40
CA TYR A 90 -4.81 -5.60 -10.51
C TYR A 90 -5.47 -4.40 -9.83
N PRO A 91 -6.28 -3.61 -10.54
CA PRO A 91 -6.97 -2.48 -9.94
C PRO A 91 -8.07 -2.97 -8.99
N SER A 92 -8.35 -2.18 -7.96
CA SER A 92 -9.43 -2.46 -7.01
C SER A 92 -10.79 -2.20 -7.66
N ARG A 93 -11.74 -3.12 -7.46
CA ARG A 93 -13.14 -2.96 -7.89
C ARG A 93 -13.95 -2.10 -6.90
N VAL A 94 -13.40 -1.84 -5.72
CA VAL A 94 -14.10 -1.14 -4.62
C VAL A 94 -13.54 0.25 -4.36
N LYS A 95 -12.24 0.47 -4.58
CA LYS A 95 -11.57 1.75 -4.34
C LYS A 95 -10.88 2.24 -5.60
N GLN A 96 -11.34 3.36 -6.13
CA GLN A 96 -10.72 3.95 -7.32
C GLN A 96 -9.31 4.43 -7.00
N GLY A 97 -8.37 4.20 -7.92
CA GLY A 97 -6.98 4.60 -7.72
C GLY A 97 -6.20 3.65 -6.80
N GLU A 98 -6.73 2.49 -6.45
CA GLU A 98 -5.99 1.46 -5.72
C GLU A 98 -5.66 0.29 -6.67
N MET A 99 -4.46 -0.28 -6.53
CA MET A 99 -4.12 -1.55 -7.14
C MET A 99 -3.25 -2.40 -6.21
N ARG A 100 -3.32 -3.71 -6.41
CA ARG A 100 -2.35 -4.66 -5.86
C ARG A 100 -1.35 -4.96 -6.95
N ALA A 101 -0.06 -4.84 -6.64
CA ALA A 101 0.99 -5.19 -7.57
C ALA A 101 1.20 -6.72 -7.63
N GLU A 102 1.48 -7.19 -8.84
CA GLU A 102 1.96 -8.53 -9.14
C GLU A 102 3.48 -8.51 -9.31
N TRP A 103 4.00 -7.50 -10.01
CA TRP A 103 5.43 -7.20 -10.10
C TRP A 103 5.67 -5.70 -10.16
N ILE A 104 6.88 -5.31 -9.80
CA ILE A 104 7.40 -3.96 -10.00
C ILE A 104 8.72 -4.01 -10.76
N GLU A 105 9.03 -2.94 -11.48
CA GLU A 105 10.30 -2.74 -12.15
C GLU A 105 10.93 -1.43 -11.68
N VAL A 106 12.21 -1.51 -11.32
CA VAL A 106 13.02 -0.38 -10.84
C VAL A 106 14.32 -0.38 -11.62
N ALA A 107 14.63 0.71 -12.31
CA ALA A 107 15.86 0.85 -13.10
C ALA A 107 16.11 -0.33 -14.06
N GLY A 108 15.07 -0.83 -14.72
CA GLY A 108 15.15 -1.95 -15.67
C GLY A 108 15.24 -3.35 -15.02
N LYS A 109 15.23 -3.44 -13.69
CA LYS A 109 15.19 -4.71 -12.97
C LYS A 109 13.78 -4.99 -12.45
N ARG A 110 13.21 -6.12 -12.86
CA ARG A 110 11.90 -6.60 -12.40
C ARG A 110 12.01 -7.40 -11.10
N PHE A 111 11.03 -7.22 -10.23
CA PHE A 111 10.83 -7.95 -8.99
C PHE A 111 9.41 -8.51 -8.94
N GLU A 112 9.30 -9.83 -8.94
CA GLU A 112 8.02 -10.55 -8.82
C GLU A 112 7.52 -10.50 -7.37
N LEU A 113 6.27 -10.13 -7.13
CA LEU A 113 5.73 -9.94 -5.77
C LEU A 113 4.77 -11.07 -5.34
N ARG A 114 4.51 -12.04 -6.22
CA ARG A 114 3.75 -13.27 -5.94
C ARG A 114 4.57 -14.52 -5.92
#